data_AF-A0A855FBQ8-F1
#
_entry.id   AF-A0A855FBQ8-F1
#
_cell.length_a   1.000
_cell.length_b   1.000
_cell.length_c   1.000
_cell.angle_alpha   90.00
_cell.angle_beta   90.00
_cell.angle_gamma   90.00
#
_symmetry.space_group_name_H-M   'P 1'
#
loop_
_entity.id
_entity.type
_entity.pdbx_description
1 polymer ?
#
loop_
_entity_poly.entity_id
_entity_poly.type
_entity_poly.pdbx_seq_one_letter_code
_entity_poly.pdbx_strand_id
1 'polypeptide(L)' 'MFTINNEWEKLPTKEEYLKKNNLSLFKCIYCDSTTVLDIGLSNMIDHRRKIICAKCKAILYREND' A
#
# COMPACT_ATOMS: atom_id res chain seq x y z
N MET A 1 -16.04 -20.20 -10.96
CA MET A 1 -16.11 -18.80 -10.49
C MET A 1 -14.68 -18.27 -10.41
N PHE A 2 -14.24 -17.51 -11.40
CA PHE A 2 -12.95 -16.82 -11.35
C PHE A 2 -13.18 -15.48 -10.67
N THR A 3 -12.91 -15.39 -9.37
CA THR A 3 -12.85 -14.10 -8.67
C THR A 3 -11.66 -13.34 -9.23
N ILE A 4 -11.93 -12.37 -10.10
CA ILE A 4 -10.96 -11.34 -10.47
C ILE A 4 -10.71 -10.55 -9.17
N ASN A 5 -9.67 -10.97 -8.43
CA ASN A 5 -9.35 -10.41 -7.13
C ASN A 5 -8.78 -9.00 -7.33
N ASN A 6 -9.67 -8.02 -7.32
CA ASN A 6 -9.35 -6.61 -7.35
C ASN A 6 -8.83 -6.10 -6.00
N GLU A 7 -8.00 -6.91 -5.33
CA GLU A 7 -7.47 -6.64 -3.99
C GLU A 7 -6.65 -5.36 -3.94
N TRP A 8 -6.11 -4.92 -5.09
CA TRP A 8 -5.44 -3.62 -5.20
C TRP A 8 -6.41 -2.45 -5.04
N GLU A 9 -7.59 -2.47 -5.67
CA GLU A 9 -8.56 -1.37 -5.57
C GLU A 9 -9.16 -1.25 -4.16
N LYS A 10 -9.09 -2.32 -3.37
CA LYS A 10 -9.49 -2.30 -1.95
C LYS A 10 -8.41 -1.73 -1.03
N LEU A 11 -7.18 -1.53 -1.52
CA LEU A 11 -6.14 -0.88 -0.73
C LEU A 11 -6.46 0.61 -0.60
N PRO A 12 -6.35 1.17 0.62
CA PRO A 12 -6.49 2.61 0.80
C PRO A 12 -5.38 3.31 0.03
N THR A 13 -5.61 4.56 -0.35
CA THR A 13 -4.52 5.47 -0.75
C THR A 13 -3.67 5.89 0.46
N LYS A 14 -2.53 6.54 0.23
CA LYS A 14 -1.68 7.06 1.32
C LYS A 14 -2.47 7.96 2.29
N GLU A 15 -3.27 8.87 1.76
CA GLU A 15 -4.06 9.81 2.56
C GLU A 15 -5.15 9.09 3.36
N GLU A 16 -5.86 8.15 2.74
CA GLU A 16 -6.84 7.31 3.43
C GLU A 16 -6.21 6.45 4.51
N TYR A 17 -5.02 5.91 4.27
CA TYR A 17 -4.27 5.13 5.25
C TYR A 17 -3.89 5.99 6.46
N LEU A 18 -3.37 7.19 6.24
CA LEU A 18 -3.02 8.12 7.31
C LEU A 18 -4.27 8.54 8.11
N LYS A 19 -5.36 8.90 7.41
CA LYS A 19 -6.62 9.30 8.03
C LYS A 19 -7.25 8.17 8.84
N LYS A 20 -7.30 6.95 8.29
CA LYS A 20 -7.89 5.77 8.94
C LYS A 20 -7.14 5.37 10.22
N ASN A 21 -5.83 5.58 10.26
CA ASN A 21 -4.99 5.24 11.40
C ASN A 21 -4.66 6.46 12.29
N ASN A 22 -5.28 7.62 12.03
CA ASN A 22 -5.06 8.87 12.74
C ASN A 22 -3.56 9.24 12.88
N LEU A 23 -2.82 9.07 11.77
CA LEU A 23 -1.38 9.32 11.70
C LEU A 23 -1.09 10.67 11.07
N SER A 24 -0.35 11.53 11.78
CA SER A 24 0.16 12.80 11.23
C SER A 24 1.33 12.61 10.27
N LEU A 25 2.10 11.52 10.43
CA LEU A 25 3.25 11.16 9.62
C LEU A 25 3.19 9.68 9.24
N PHE A 26 3.78 9.34 8.09
CA PHE A 26 3.80 7.97 7.62
C PHE A 26 4.61 7.07 8.57
N LYS A 27 3.94 6.05 9.11
CA LYS A 27 4.56 4.93 9.85
C LYS A 27 3.75 3.66 9.63
N CYS A 28 4.43 2.52 9.65
CA CYS A 28 3.78 1.22 9.60
C CYS A 28 3.04 0.94 10.91
N ILE A 29 1.73 0.74 10.85
CA ILE A 29 0.93 0.39 12.05
C ILE A 29 1.29 -0.94 12.71
N TYR A 30 2.02 -1.81 12.01
CA TYR A 30 2.37 -3.15 12.50
C TYR A 30 3.73 -3.21 13.19
N CYS A 31 4.66 -2.31 12.85
CA CYS A 31 6.03 -2.37 13.36
C CYS A 31 6.68 -1.00 13.62
N ASP A 32 5.91 0.08 13.51
CA ASP A 32 6.31 1.49 13.64
C ASP A 32 7.46 1.94 12.73
N SER A 33 7.85 1.13 11.74
CA SER A 33 8.87 1.51 10.76
C SER A 33 8.34 2.60 9.83
N THR A 34 9.17 3.60 9.58
CA THR A 34 8.92 4.67 8.59
C THR A 34 9.45 4.31 7.21
N THR A 35 10.13 3.16 7.06
CA THR A 35 10.68 2.70 5.79
C THR A 35 9.67 1.88 5.01
N VAL A 36 9.47 2.26 3.75
CA VAL A 36 8.58 1.57 2.79
C VAL A 36 9.33 1.13 1.56
N LEU A 37 8.73 0.17 0.85
CA LEU A 37 9.08 -0.23 -0.49
C LEU A 37 7.87 -0.01 -1.37
N ASP A 38 8.09 0.60 -2.53
CA ASP A 38 7.15 0.54 -3.64
C ASP A 38 7.34 -0.79 -4.37
N ILE A 39 6.25 -1.55 -4.51
CA ILE A 39 6.22 -2.77 -5.31
C ILE A 39 5.07 -2.65 -6.32
N GLY A 40 5.40 -2.78 -7.60
CA GLY A 40 4.42 -2.83 -8.68
C GLY A 40 4.72 -4.01 -9.61
N LEU A 41 3.73 -4.43 -10.40
CA LEU A 41 3.99 -5.33 -11.52
C LEU A 41 4.76 -4.53 -12.57
N SER A 42 6.01 -4.89 -12.85
CA SER A 42 6.88 -4.20 -13.82
C SER A 42 6.43 -4.29 -15.29
N ASN A 43 5.19 -4.69 -15.55
CA ASN A 43 4.63 -4.63 -16.89
C ASN A 43 4.25 -3.18 -17.19
N MET A 44 4.71 -2.66 -18.32
CA MET A 44 4.62 -1.24 -18.72
C MET A 44 3.18 -0.66 -18.82
N ILE A 45 2.16 -1.44 -18.47
CA ILE A 45 0.73 -1.10 -18.57
C ILE A 45 0.02 -1.26 -17.21
N ASP A 46 0.65 -1.86 -16.20
CA ASP A 46 0.02 -2.14 -14.91
C ASP A 46 0.46 -1.10 -13.85
N HIS A 47 -0.38 -0.10 -13.65
CA HIS A 47 -0.19 0.99 -12.68
C HIS A 47 -0.51 0.56 -11.23
N ARG A 48 -0.64 -0.74 -10.92
CA ARG A 48 -1.05 -1.21 -9.59
C ARG A 48 0.10 -1.26 -8.60
N ARG A 49 0.75 -0.12 -8.39
CA ARG A 49 1.80 0.06 -7.38
C ARG A 49 1.23 -0.02 -5.97
N LYS A 50 1.91 -0.77 -5.11
CA LYS A 50 1.56 -1.01 -3.72
C LYS A 50 2.74 -0.60 -2.86
N ILE A 51 2.43 0.13 -1.80
CA ILE A 51 3.39 0.49 -0.79
C ILE A 51 3.33 -0.54 0.34
N ILE A 52 4.46 -1.19 0.58
CA ILE A 52 4.64 -2.15 1.67
C ILE A 52 5.67 -1.65 2.68
N CYS A 53 5.60 -2.13 3.92
CA CYS A 53 6.64 -1.85 4.88
C CYS A 53 7.94 -2.60 4.51
N ALA A 54 9.08 -1.91 4.50
CA ALA A 54 10.37 -2.55 4.20
C ALA A 54 10.78 -3.60 5.25
N LYS A 55 10.37 -3.39 6.51
CA LYS A 55 10.73 -4.20 7.68
C LYS A 55 9.85 -5.43 7.86
N CYS A 56 8.52 -5.25 7.96
CA CYS A 56 7.60 -6.36 8.20
C CYS A 56 6.90 -6.88 6.93
N LYS A 57 7.16 -6.28 5.76
CA LYS A 57 6.55 -6.63 4.47
C LYS A 57 5.01 -6.52 4.42
N ALA A 58 4.39 -5.92 5.42
CA ALA A 58 2.95 -5.69 5.44
C ALA A 58 2.54 -4.70 4.33
N ILE A 59 1.42 -5.00 3.65
CA ILE A 59 0.83 -4.12 2.64
C ILE A 59 0.11 -2.97 3.36
N LEU A 60 0.45 -1.73 3.01
CA LEU A 60 -0.04 -0.54 3.72
C LEU A 60 -1.11 0.18 2.90
N TYR A 61 -0.76 0.61 1.68
CA TYR A 61 -1.65 1.36 0.80
C TYR A 61 -1.21 1.19 -0.66
N ARG A 62 -2.04 1.66 -1.59
CA ARG A 62 -1.69 1.79 -3.00
C ARG A 62 -1.14 3.18 -3.31
N GLU A 63 -0.25 3.25 -4.30
CA GLU A 63 0.12 4.53 -4.90
C GLU A 63 -1.02 4.95 -5.84
N ASN A 64 -1.48 6.20 -5.70
CA ASN A 64 -2.43 6.81 -6.61
C ASN A 64 -1.59 7.76 -7.46
N ASP A 65 -1.32 7.37 -8.71
CA ASP A 65 -0.61 8.20 -9.70
C ASP A 65 -1.53 9.37 -10.13
#